data_AF-A0A067JAP0-F1
#
_entry.id   AF-A0A067JAP0-F1
#
_cell.length_a   1.000
_cell.length_b   1.000
_cell.length_c   1.000
_cell.angle_alpha   90.00
_cell.angle_beta   90.00
_cell.angle_gamma   90.00
#
_symmetry.space_group_name_H-M   'P 1'
#
loop_
_entity.id
_entity.type
_entity.pdbx_description
1 polymer ?
#
loop_
_entity_poly.entity_id
_entity_poly.type
_entity_poly.pdbx_seq_one_letter_code
_entity_poly.pdbx_strand_id
1 'polypeptide(L)'
;MYDVNLVLRLAEAYLLQGWISPSRLNKVACLIDSYLIEIALDFRLKPSTFAALLSVLPDSARKTSDRQYQAIDLYIEVHTQLKEEEKVKLYSALNQTKLSAEASQAQTYKVYITQQSKHSSSIIKLFNGKLKKNGREEAEQVLSFTIKQEHSRETGNLETHLQQMQLRVAELEKIVQ
;
A
#
# COMPACT_ATOMS: atom_id res chain seq x y z
N MET A 1 -2.73 -13.55 -23.07
CA MET A 1 -1.83 -12.41 -23.32
C MET A 1 -2.69 -11.30 -23.88
N TYR A 2 -2.74 -10.15 -23.20
CA TYR A 2 -3.59 -9.03 -23.61
C TYR A 2 -2.86 -8.14 -24.63
N ASP A 3 -3.58 -7.61 -25.63
CA ASP A 3 -3.04 -6.59 -26.53
C ASP A 3 -3.23 -5.19 -25.91
N VAL A 4 -2.33 -4.86 -24.98
CA VAL A 4 -2.37 -3.57 -24.26
C VAL A 4 -2.17 -2.38 -25.21
N ASN A 5 -1.41 -2.56 -26.30
CA ASN A 5 -1.19 -1.50 -27.28
C ASN A 5 -2.44 -1.19 -28.09
N LEU A 6 -3.28 -2.18 -28.38
CA LEU A 6 -4.60 -1.95 -28.97
C LEU A 6 -5.48 -1.13 -28.03
N VAL A 7 -5.55 -1.49 -26.75
CA VAL A 7 -6.37 -0.77 -25.76
C VAL A 7 -5.87 0.66 -25.58
N LEU A 8 -4.55 0.87 -25.53
CA LEU A 8 -3.94 2.20 -25.46
C LEU A 8 -4.34 3.07 -26.65
N ARG A 9 -4.17 2.56 -27.88
CA ARG A 9 -4.58 3.27 -29.11
C ARG A 9 -6.08 3.55 -29.16
N LEU A 10 -6.90 2.62 -28.67
CA LEU A 10 -8.34 2.81 -28.61
C LEU A 10 -8.73 3.92 -27.63
N ALA A 11 -8.09 3.98 -26.47
CA ALA A 11 -8.30 5.05 -25.50
C ALA A 11 -7.85 6.42 -26.04
N GLU A 12 -6.69 6.49 -26.71
CA GLU A 12 -6.22 7.70 -27.39
C GLU A 12 -7.18 8.15 -28.49
N ALA A 13 -7.60 7.23 -29.37
CA ALA A 13 -8.56 7.52 -30.43
C ALA A 13 -9.91 8.00 -29.88
N TYR A 14 -10.35 7.42 -28.77
CA TYR A 14 -11.56 7.86 -28.08
C TYR A 14 -11.42 9.32 -27.61
N LEU A 15 -10.27 9.71 -27.05
CA LEU A 15 -10.00 11.08 -26.62
C LEU A 15 -9.95 12.09 -27.78
N LEU A 16 -9.49 11.67 -28.95
CA LEU A 16 -9.42 12.51 -30.16
C LEU A 16 -10.78 12.80 -30.80
N GLN A 17 -11.85 12.10 -30.41
CA GLN A 17 -13.19 12.25 -31.01
C GLN A 17 -13.89 13.57 -30.65
N GLY A 18 -13.30 14.39 -29.77
CA GLY A 18 -13.70 15.77 -29.48
C GLY A 18 -14.85 15.88 -28.48
N TRP A 19 -16.08 15.50 -28.86
CA TRP A 19 -17.26 15.61 -27.99
C TRP A 19 -17.45 14.38 -27.10
N ILE A 20 -16.71 14.37 -26.00
CA ILE A 20 -16.84 13.35 -24.96
C ILE A 20 -17.54 13.96 -23.76
N SER A 21 -18.75 13.48 -23.45
CA SER A 21 -19.42 13.91 -22.22
C SER A 21 -18.63 13.43 -20.99
N PRO A 22 -18.58 14.21 -19.89
CA PRO A 22 -17.91 13.78 -18.66
C PRO A 22 -18.40 12.42 -18.14
N SER A 23 -19.70 12.12 -18.33
CA SER A 23 -20.31 10.84 -17.96
C SER A 23 -19.78 9.66 -18.78
N ARG A 24 -19.56 9.82 -20.09
CA ARG A 24 -18.98 8.77 -20.93
C ARG A 24 -17.48 8.62 -20.65
N LEU A 25 -16.77 9.73 -20.48
CA LEU A 25 -15.35 9.73 -20.11
C LEU A 25 -15.11 8.98 -18.80
N ASN A 26 -15.97 9.20 -17.80
CA ASN A 26 -15.89 8.49 -16.53
C ASN A 26 -16.12 6.98 -16.69
N LYS A 27 -17.09 6.56 -17.51
CA LYS A 27 -17.30 5.13 -17.80
C LYS A 27 -16.07 4.49 -18.45
N VAL A 28 -15.44 5.17 -19.40
CA VAL A 28 -14.19 4.70 -20.01
C VAL A 28 -13.07 4.63 -18.99
N ALA A 29 -12.95 5.60 -18.08
CA ALA A 29 -11.98 5.53 -16.99
C ALA A 29 -12.20 4.33 -16.07
N CYS A 30 -13.43 4.07 -15.64
CA CYS A 30 -13.74 2.90 -14.83
C CYS A 30 -13.38 1.58 -15.55
N LEU A 31 -13.57 1.52 -16.86
CA LEU A 31 -13.22 0.36 -17.67
C LEU A 31 -11.71 0.17 -17.75
N ILE A 32 -10.96 1.24 -18.06
CA ILE A 32 -9.49 1.22 -18.11
C ILE A 32 -8.90 0.87 -16.74
N ASP A 33 -9.45 1.42 -15.65
CA ASP A 33 -8.98 1.15 -14.29
C ASP A 33 -9.23 -0.32 -13.89
N SER A 34 -10.34 -0.92 -14.32
CA SER A 34 -10.60 -2.35 -14.08
C SER A 34 -9.65 -3.22 -14.91
N TYR A 35 -9.42 -2.85 -16.17
CA TYR A 35 -8.48 -3.53 -17.04
C TYR A 35 -7.03 -3.43 -16.52
N LEU A 36 -6.63 -2.29 -15.96
CA LEU A 36 -5.34 -2.09 -15.30
C LEU A 36 -5.10 -3.10 -14.18
N ILE A 37 -6.11 -3.39 -13.36
CA ILE A 37 -6.01 -4.41 -12.29
C ILE A 37 -5.81 -5.81 -12.89
N GLU A 38 -6.53 -6.15 -13.96
CA GLU A 38 -6.39 -7.47 -14.60
C GLU A 38 -5.00 -7.67 -15.21
N ILE A 39 -4.50 -6.68 -15.96
CA ILE A 39 -3.18 -6.79 -16.60
C ILE A 39 -2.02 -6.64 -15.62
N ALA A 40 -2.27 -6.14 -14.40
CA ALA A 40 -1.23 -6.01 -13.39
C ALA A 40 -0.62 -7.37 -12.98
N LEU A 41 -1.38 -8.45 -13.18
CA LEU A 41 -0.95 -9.82 -12.94
C LEU A 41 -0.13 -10.43 -14.10
N ASP A 42 -0.03 -9.77 -15.26
CA ASP A 42 0.74 -10.27 -16.40
C ASP A 42 2.24 -9.97 -16.22
N PHE A 43 3.01 -10.97 -15.81
CA PHE A 43 4.46 -10.90 -15.58
C PHE A 43 5.28 -10.46 -16.80
N ARG A 44 4.69 -10.47 -18.01
CA ARG A 44 5.34 -10.06 -19.26
C ARG A 44 5.07 -8.60 -19.60
N LEU A 45 4.20 -7.94 -18.84
CA LEU A 45 3.85 -6.55 -19.05
C LEU A 45 5.06 -5.67 -18.72
N LYS A 46 5.37 -4.75 -19.63
CA LYS A 46 6.48 -3.81 -19.43
C LYS A 46 6.02 -2.64 -18.54
N PRO A 47 6.87 -2.14 -17.63
CA PRO A 47 6.52 -1.01 -16.76
C PRO A 47 6.15 0.24 -17.54
N SER A 48 6.82 0.48 -18.68
CA SER A 48 6.53 1.61 -19.56
C SER A 48 5.13 1.53 -20.19
N THR A 49 4.70 0.35 -20.61
CA THR A 49 3.36 0.13 -21.20
C THR A 49 2.28 0.28 -20.13
N PHE A 50 2.51 -0.24 -18.93
CA PHE A 50 1.59 -0.06 -17.80
C PHE A 50 1.47 1.42 -17.40
N ALA A 51 2.59 2.14 -17.31
CA ALA A 51 2.62 3.57 -17.04
C ALA A 51 1.88 4.39 -18.11
N ALA A 52 2.06 4.07 -19.40
CA ALA A 52 1.36 4.75 -20.49
C ALA A 52 -0.17 4.64 -20.32
N LEU A 53 -0.66 3.46 -19.95
CA LEU A 53 -2.09 3.22 -19.74
C LEU A 53 -2.63 3.94 -18.49
N LEU A 54 -1.84 4.05 -17.43
CA LEU A 54 -2.20 4.86 -16.25
C LEU A 54 -2.43 6.33 -16.62
N SER A 55 -1.60 6.87 -17.53
CA SER A 55 -1.62 8.28 -17.96
C SER A 55 -2.51 8.58 -19.16
N VAL A 56 -3.11 7.58 -19.81
CA VAL A 56 -3.82 7.78 -21.09
C VAL A 56 -5.04 8.68 -20.95
N LEU A 57 -5.74 8.63 -19.81
CA LEU A 57 -6.92 9.44 -19.54
C LEU A 57 -6.59 10.61 -18.61
N PRO A 58 -7.18 11.80 -18.82
CA PRO A 58 -6.97 12.94 -17.94
C PRO A 58 -7.55 12.67 -16.55
N ASP A 59 -6.97 13.31 -15.53
CA ASP A 59 -7.45 13.19 -14.14
C ASP A 59 -8.91 13.57 -13.95
N SER A 60 -9.44 14.49 -14.77
CA SER A 60 -10.85 14.90 -14.75
C SER A 60 -11.82 13.76 -15.07
N ALA A 61 -11.34 12.68 -15.71
CA ALA A 61 -12.13 11.48 -15.97
C ALA A 61 -12.51 10.72 -14.70
N ARG A 62 -11.75 10.93 -13.61
CA ARG A 62 -11.84 10.15 -12.37
C ARG A 62 -12.30 11.00 -11.19
N LYS A 63 -13.17 10.41 -10.38
CA LYS A 63 -13.57 10.95 -9.07
C LYS A 63 -12.59 10.53 -7.98
N THR A 64 -12.13 9.28 -8.02
CA THR A 64 -11.16 8.71 -7.09
C THR A 64 -10.01 8.03 -7.86
N SER A 65 -8.84 7.93 -7.23
CA SER A 65 -7.67 7.25 -7.78
C SER A 65 -7.40 5.89 -7.14
N ASP A 66 -8.32 5.39 -6.30
CA ASP A 66 -8.15 4.15 -5.53
C ASP A 66 -7.95 2.91 -6.41
N ARG A 67 -8.65 2.82 -7.54
CA ARG A 67 -8.48 1.67 -8.46
C ARG A 67 -7.15 1.69 -9.18
N GLN A 68 -6.65 2.88 -9.54
CA GLN A 68 -5.31 3.03 -10.10
C GLN A 68 -4.26 2.64 -9.04
N TYR A 69 -4.47 3.06 -7.79
CA TYR A 69 -3.61 2.70 -6.67
C TYR A 69 -3.56 1.18 -6.48
N GLN A 70 -4.73 0.52 -6.45
CA GLN A 70 -4.83 -0.93 -6.37
C GLN A 70 -4.10 -1.62 -7.53
N ALA A 71 -4.25 -1.13 -8.76
CA ALA A 71 -3.56 -1.70 -9.91
C ALA A 71 -2.03 -1.56 -9.81
N ILE A 72 -1.53 -0.40 -9.38
CA ILE A 72 -0.09 -0.15 -9.20
C ILE A 72 0.47 -1.04 -8.09
N ASP A 73 -0.23 -1.11 -6.97
CA ASP A 73 0.18 -1.90 -5.82
C ASP A 73 0.28 -3.38 -6.19
N LEU A 74 -0.73 -3.91 -6.89
CA LEU A 74 -0.72 -5.27 -7.43
C LEU A 74 0.41 -5.48 -8.45
N TYR A 75 0.62 -4.52 -9.35
CA TYR A 75 1.68 -4.59 -10.35
C TYR A 75 3.06 -4.69 -9.69
N ILE A 76 3.31 -3.90 -8.64
CA ILE A 76 4.58 -3.91 -7.90
C ILE A 76 4.77 -5.22 -7.13
N GLU A 77 3.70 -5.77 -6.56
CA GLU A 77 3.72 -7.05 -5.85
C GLU A 77 4.10 -8.21 -6.79
N VAL A 78 3.53 -8.24 -8.00
CA VAL A 78 3.82 -9.27 -9.01
C VAL A 78 5.20 -9.07 -9.64
N HIS A 79 5.62 -7.82 -9.87
CA HIS A 79 6.87 -7.47 -10.55
C HIS A 79 7.97 -7.10 -9.55
N THR A 80 8.38 -8.07 -8.72
CA THR A 80 9.38 -7.87 -7.65
C THR A 80 10.75 -7.38 -8.13
N GLN A 81 11.06 -7.56 -9.42
CA GLN A 81 12.31 -7.13 -10.06
C GLN A 81 12.33 -5.65 -10.49
N LEU A 82 11.23 -4.91 -10.28
CA LEU A 82 11.17 -3.48 -10.59
C LEU A 82 12.21 -2.68 -9.80
N LYS A 83 12.89 -1.79 -10.52
CA LYS A 83 13.80 -0.84 -9.88
C LYS A 83 13.01 0.20 -9.08
N GLU A 84 13.66 0.78 -8.09
CA GLU A 84 13.01 1.77 -7.22
C GLU A 84 12.53 2.99 -8.02
N GLU A 85 13.30 3.41 -9.02
CA GLU A 85 12.93 4.54 -9.89
C GLU A 85 11.67 4.24 -10.70
N GLU A 86 11.45 2.98 -11.07
CA GLU A 86 10.25 2.56 -11.80
C GLU A 86 9.03 2.54 -10.87
N LYS A 87 9.18 2.05 -9.63
CA LYS A 87 8.11 2.09 -8.62
C LYS A 87 7.69 3.53 -8.32
N VAL A 88 8.66 4.43 -8.13
CA VAL A 88 8.40 5.86 -7.89
C VAL A 88 7.66 6.49 -9.07
N LYS A 89 8.06 6.17 -10.31
CA LYS A 89 7.35 6.64 -11.51
C LYS A 89 5.90 6.17 -11.55
N LEU A 90 5.63 4.90 -11.23
CA LEU A 90 4.27 4.38 -11.20
C LEU A 90 3.41 5.10 -10.15
N TYR A 91 3.90 5.27 -8.91
CA TYR A 91 3.17 6.02 -7.90
C TYR A 91 3.00 7.51 -8.24
N SER A 92 3.94 8.12 -8.98
CA SER A 92 3.82 9.51 -9.43
C SER A 92 2.73 9.74 -10.48
N ALA A 93 2.29 8.68 -11.17
CA ALA A 93 1.16 8.74 -12.10
C ALA A 93 -0.21 8.81 -11.39
N LEU A 94 -0.24 8.61 -10.06
CA LEU A 94 -1.46 8.75 -9.27
C LEU A 94 -1.73 10.20 -8.90
N ASN A 95 -2.99 10.60 -9.05
CA ASN A 95 -3.46 11.83 -8.43
C ASN A 95 -3.71 11.59 -6.93
N GLN A 96 -2.69 11.90 -6.12
CA GLN A 96 -2.74 11.70 -4.67
C GLN A 96 -3.86 12.49 -3.97
N THR A 97 -4.32 13.60 -4.57
CA THR A 97 -5.43 14.39 -4.00
C THR A 97 -6.80 13.71 -4.13
N LYS A 98 -6.89 12.68 -4.98
CA LYS A 98 -8.12 11.92 -5.25
C LYS A 98 -8.09 10.52 -4.63
N LEU A 99 -7.11 10.23 -3.77
CA LEU A 99 -7.09 9.00 -2.98
C LEU A 99 -8.05 9.13 -1.80
N SER A 100 -8.76 8.06 -1.49
CA SER A 100 -9.49 7.96 -0.23
C SER A 100 -8.52 8.00 0.96
N ALA A 101 -9.06 8.30 2.15
CA ALA A 101 -8.27 8.31 3.39
C ALA A 101 -7.65 6.92 3.63
N GLU A 102 -8.42 5.88 3.38
CA GLU A 102 -8.02 4.48 3.50
C GLU A 102 -6.89 4.12 2.52
N ALA A 103 -7.00 4.51 1.24
CA ALA A 103 -5.95 4.26 0.25
C ALA A 103 -4.66 5.04 0.57
N SER A 104 -4.80 6.28 1.02
CA SER A 104 -3.67 7.13 1.43
C SER A 104 -2.92 6.56 2.65
N GLN A 105 -3.67 6.05 3.62
CA GLN A 105 -3.11 5.42 4.81
C GLN A 105 -2.39 4.11 4.46
N ALA A 106 -3.00 3.27 3.62
CA ALA A 106 -2.40 2.03 3.12
C ALA A 106 -1.08 2.30 2.36
N GLN A 107 -1.06 3.31 1.49
CA GLN A 107 0.15 3.71 0.78
C GLN A 107 1.25 4.17 1.75
N THR A 108 0.88 4.97 2.75
CA THR A 108 1.82 5.45 3.76
C THR A 108 2.44 4.30 4.55
N TYR A 109 1.64 3.32 4.99
CA TYR A 109 2.14 2.13 5.67
C TYR A 109 3.07 1.30 4.78
N LYS A 110 2.71 1.09 3.51
CA LYS A 110 3.56 0.34 2.57
C LYS A 110 4.89 1.05 2.29
N VAL A 111 4.86 2.37 2.11
CA VAL A 111 6.08 3.20 1.97
C VAL A 111 6.94 3.09 3.22
N TYR A 112 6.34 3.19 4.41
CA TYR A 112 7.05 3.06 5.69
C TYR A 112 7.71 1.68 5.86
N ILE A 113 6.99 0.59 5.59
CA ILE A 113 7.53 -0.77 5.62
C ILE A 113 8.66 -0.94 4.59
N THR A 114 8.49 -0.42 3.37
CA THR A 114 9.51 -0.49 2.31
C THR A 114 10.76 0.32 2.66
N GLN A 115 10.61 1.46 3.34
CA GLN A 115 11.73 2.25 3.88
C GLN A 115 12.42 1.52 5.04
N GLN A 116 11.68 0.93 5.98
CA GLN A 116 12.27 0.14 7.05
C GLN A 116 12.94 -1.15 6.55
N SER A 117 12.41 -1.78 5.50
CA SER A 117 13.04 -2.91 4.81
C SER A 117 14.42 -2.54 4.26
N LYS A 118 14.66 -1.29 3.84
CA LYS A 118 16.01 -0.82 3.44
C LYS A 118 16.97 -0.76 4.63
N HIS A 119 16.53 -0.30 5.80
CA HIS A 119 17.35 -0.30 7.04
C HIS A 119 17.53 -1.71 7.62
N SER A 120 16.47 -2.52 7.54
CA SER A 120 16.43 -3.91 7.98
C SER A 120 17.19 -4.83 7.02
N SER A 121 17.36 -4.50 5.74
CA SER A 121 18.18 -5.30 4.82
C SER A 121 19.66 -5.28 5.20
N SER A 122 20.15 -4.20 5.83
CA SER A 122 21.46 -4.17 6.48
C SER A 122 21.47 -5.04 7.74
N ILE A 123 20.44 -4.98 8.57
CA ILE A 123 20.32 -5.82 9.78
C ILE A 123 20.20 -7.31 9.44
N ILE A 124 19.37 -7.69 8.48
CA ILE A 124 19.16 -9.04 7.95
C ILE A 124 20.42 -9.54 7.23
N LYS A 125 21.14 -8.70 6.49
CA LYS A 125 22.47 -9.06 5.93
C LYS A 125 23.53 -9.24 7.02
N LEU A 126 23.53 -8.40 8.06
CA LEU A 126 24.39 -8.57 9.23
C LEU A 126 24.03 -9.86 9.99
N PHE A 127 22.74 -10.19 10.11
CA PHE A 127 22.25 -11.39 10.79
C PHE A 127 22.56 -12.66 9.99
N ASN A 128 22.29 -12.66 8.68
CA ASN A 128 22.58 -13.79 7.79
C ASN A 128 24.09 -13.97 7.55
N GLY A 129 24.87 -12.89 7.58
CA GLY A 129 26.33 -12.93 7.48
C GLY A 129 27.04 -13.45 8.74
N LYS A 130 26.41 -13.33 9.92
CA LYS A 130 26.96 -13.81 11.21
C LYS A 130 26.48 -15.19 11.64
N LEU A 131 25.55 -15.83 10.93
CA LEU A 131 25.15 -17.22 11.18
C LEU A 131 26.04 -18.24 10.44
N LYS A 132 27.34 -17.95 10.35
CA LYS A 132 28.37 -18.96 10.10
C LYS A 132 29.37 -18.91 11.25
N LYS A 133 29.18 -19.87 12.15
CA LYS A 133 29.98 -20.25 13.34
C LYS A 133 29.47 -19.73 14.70
N ASN A 134 29.07 -20.75 15.47
CA ASN A 134 29.02 -20.90 16.93
C ASN A 134 27.86 -20.28 17.71
N GLY A 135 27.17 -21.17 18.44
CA GLY A 135 26.47 -20.85 19.69
C GLY A 135 24.98 -20.55 19.57
N ARG A 136 24.16 -21.56 19.27
CA ARG A 136 22.72 -21.53 19.59
C ARG A 136 22.59 -21.58 21.11
N GLU A 137 22.38 -20.45 21.77
CA GLU A 137 21.68 -20.38 23.07
C GLU A 137 21.43 -18.93 23.57
N GLU A 138 22.05 -17.90 22.97
CA GLU A 138 21.83 -16.51 23.42
C GLU A 138 20.83 -15.71 22.56
N ALA A 139 20.52 -16.15 21.33
CA ALA A 139 19.61 -15.44 20.43
C ALA A 139 18.12 -15.60 20.77
N GLU A 140 17.74 -16.68 21.47
CA GLU A 140 16.35 -16.90 21.91
C GLU A 140 15.99 -16.04 23.15
N GLN A 141 16.98 -15.67 23.98
CA GLN A 141 16.75 -14.81 25.14
C GLN A 141 16.48 -13.35 24.73
N VAL A 142 17.16 -12.84 23.69
CA VAL A 142 16.97 -11.45 23.24
C VAL A 142 15.65 -11.28 22.48
N LEU A 143 15.28 -12.21 21.59
CA LEU A 143 14.02 -12.17 20.85
C LEU A 143 12.80 -12.29 21.77
N SER A 144 12.89 -13.17 22.79
CA SER A 144 11.84 -13.28 23.81
C SER A 144 11.77 -12.07 24.74
N PHE A 145 12.89 -11.38 25.01
CA PHE A 145 12.91 -10.17 25.83
C PHE A 145 12.21 -9.00 25.14
N THR A 146 12.46 -8.78 23.84
CA THR A 146 11.84 -7.67 23.10
C THR A 146 10.33 -7.86 22.92
N ILE A 147 9.88 -9.07 22.55
CA ILE A 147 8.46 -9.37 22.40
C ILE A 147 7.72 -9.28 23.75
N LYS A 148 8.35 -9.71 24.86
CA LYS A 148 7.77 -9.56 26.21
C LYS A 148 7.67 -8.10 26.64
N GLN A 149 8.63 -7.25 26.26
CA GLN A 149 8.64 -5.84 26.66
C GLN A 149 7.51 -5.04 26.00
N GLU A 150 7.15 -5.38 24.77
CA GLU A 150 6.07 -4.74 24.02
C GLU A 150 4.69 -5.18 24.55
N HIS A 151 4.52 -6.48 24.80
CA HIS A 151 3.28 -7.02 25.37
C HIS A 151 3.06 -6.58 26.84
N SER A 152 4.12 -6.40 27.63
CA SER A 152 4.05 -5.88 29.00
C SER A 152 3.65 -4.40 29.09
N ARG A 153 3.88 -3.61 28.03
CA ARG A 153 3.51 -2.19 28.00
C ARG A 153 2.01 -2.00 27.71
N GLU A 154 1.43 -2.83 26.86
CA GLU A 154 -0.01 -2.78 26.58
C GLU A 154 -0.85 -3.28 27.76
N THR A 155 -0.44 -4.35 28.44
CA THR A 155 -1.18 -4.88 29.61
C THR A 155 -1.20 -3.90 30.79
N GLY A 156 -0.07 -3.23 31.09
CA GLY A 156 -0.01 -2.22 32.16
C GLY A 156 -0.90 -1.00 31.88
N ASN A 157 -1.04 -0.60 30.62
CA ASN A 157 -1.94 0.50 30.23
C ASN A 157 -3.42 0.10 30.37
N LEU A 158 -3.76 -1.16 30.09
CA LEU A 158 -5.13 -1.66 30.25
C LEU A 158 -5.53 -1.79 31.73
N GLU A 159 -4.62 -2.26 32.57
CA GLU A 159 -4.86 -2.44 34.01
C GLU A 159 -5.07 -1.10 34.73
N THR A 160 -4.28 -0.08 34.39
CA THR A 160 -4.46 1.28 34.91
C THR A 160 -5.80 1.88 34.48
N HIS A 161 -6.25 1.63 33.25
CA HIS A 161 -7.56 2.08 32.77
C HIS A 161 -8.72 1.38 33.50
N LEU A 162 -8.60 0.07 33.75
CA LEU A 162 -9.60 -0.71 34.48
C LEU A 162 -9.73 -0.23 35.93
N GLN A 163 -8.60 0.02 36.61
CA GLN A 163 -8.59 0.56 37.99
C GLN A 163 -9.22 1.95 38.05
N GLN A 164 -8.96 2.81 37.07
CA GLN A 164 -9.60 4.13 36.99
C GLN A 164 -11.12 4.03 36.76
N MET A 165 -11.57 3.09 35.92
CA MET A 165 -13.00 2.82 35.73
C MET A 165 -13.64 2.34 37.04
N GLN A 166 -13.02 1.40 37.74
CA GLN A 166 -13.56 0.84 38.98
C GLN A 166 -13.67 1.90 40.09
N LEU A 167 -12.69 2.81 40.20
CA LEU A 167 -12.75 3.95 41.13
C LEU A 167 -13.94 4.87 40.84
N ARG A 168 -14.16 5.21 39.56
CA ARG A 168 -15.31 6.03 39.16
C ARG A 168 -16.65 5.36 39.45
N VAL A 169 -16.75 4.04 39.25
CA VAL A 169 -17.96 3.28 39.58
C VAL A 169 -18.23 3.34 41.08
N ALA A 170 -17.21 3.12 41.92
CA ALA A 170 -17.36 3.20 43.37
C ALA A 170 -17.73 4.61 43.88
N GLU A 171 -17.23 5.67 43.22
CA GLU A 171 -17.62 7.06 43.51
C GLU A 171 -19.08 7.33 43.14
N LEU A 172 -19.56 6.81 42.01
CA LEU A 172 -20.95 6.95 41.59
C LEU A 172 -21.91 6.18 42.50
N GLU A 173 -21.52 4.98 42.96
CA GLU A 173 -22.31 4.18 43.91
C GLU A 173 -22.49 4.90 45.26
N LYS A 174 -21.51 5.68 45.71
CA LYS A 174 -21.62 6.52 46.92
C LYS A 174 -22.58 7.71 46.78
N ILE A 175 -22.89 8.14 45.57
CA ILE A 175 -23.81 9.27 45.33
C ILE A 175 -25.28 8.78 45.30
N VAL A 176 -25.49 7.48 45.13
CA VAL A 176 -26.83 6.85 45.03
C VAL A 176 -27.30 6.27 46.39
N GLN A 177 -26.48 6.36 47.45
CA GLN A 177 -26.83 6.02 48.84
C GLN A 177 -27.01 7.27 49.69
#